data_AF-A0A2V8DGM8-F1
#
_entry.id   AF-A0A2V8DGM8-F1
#
_cell.length_a   1.000
_cell.length_b   1.000
_cell.length_c   1.000
_cell.angle_alpha   90.00
_cell.angle_beta   90.00
_cell.angle_gamma   90.00
#
_symmetry.space_group_name_H-M   'P 1'
#
loop_
_entity.id
_entity.type
_entity.pdbx_description
1 polymer ?
#
loop_
_entity_poly.entity_id
_entity_poly.type
_entity_poly.pdbx_seq_one_letter_code
_entity_poly.pdbx_strand_id
1 'polypeptide(L)'
;MAPDGFAWAVPVARGADPYVRVGVMTSDDVLGCYARMLAQVAERWGIVDDTLPPRQKLLPLGTIARTYGDRLLVVGDAAGLVKPTTGGGIYYSILSGALAAEIGSDGLKHDRLDGASLAAYEHAWRDQLADEFDAQHPLRAVVSRLTDEDIDELFDLARTDGIMPIVRKTVRFNRHRDLIQALFRHAPARKLLFRSFAL
;
A
#
# COMPACT_ATOMS: atom_id res chain seq x y z
N MET A 1 14.07 -0.60 -12.25
CA MET A 1 12.80 -0.68 -13.03
C MET A 1 11.68 0.19 -12.45
N ALA A 2 11.53 0.30 -11.12
CA ALA A 2 10.50 1.11 -10.47
C ALA A 2 11.03 1.74 -9.15
N PRO A 3 11.79 2.84 -9.21
CA PRO A 3 12.32 3.51 -8.02
C PRO A 3 11.22 3.81 -6.98
N ASP A 4 11.51 3.58 -5.69
CA ASP A 4 10.61 3.77 -4.55
C ASP A 4 9.25 3.06 -4.60
N GLY A 5 9.15 2.02 -5.43
CA GLY A 5 7.94 1.22 -5.54
C GLY A 5 8.19 -0.15 -6.14
N PHE A 6 7.27 -0.59 -6.97
CA PHE A 6 7.30 -1.92 -7.57
C PHE A 6 6.41 -1.95 -8.81
N ALA A 7 6.57 -2.98 -9.62
CA ALA A 7 5.74 -3.23 -10.79
C ALA A 7 4.96 -4.55 -10.63
N TRP A 8 3.85 -4.67 -11.34
CA TRP A 8 3.03 -5.89 -11.32
C TRP A 8 2.46 -6.21 -12.71
N ALA A 9 2.18 -7.49 -12.91
CA ALA A 9 1.39 -8.02 -14.01
C ALA A 9 0.37 -9.00 -13.41
N VAL A 10 -0.93 -8.71 -13.57
CA VAL A 10 -2.01 -9.52 -12.97
C VAL A 10 -2.95 -9.99 -14.07
N PRO A 11 -3.07 -11.31 -14.30
CA PRO A 11 -4.02 -11.84 -15.27
C PRO A 11 -5.46 -11.63 -14.79
N VAL A 12 -6.35 -11.25 -15.70
CA VAL A 12 -7.78 -11.05 -15.45
C VAL A 12 -8.59 -11.57 -16.64
N ALA A 13 -9.72 -12.21 -16.39
CA ALA A 13 -10.65 -12.60 -17.44
C ALA A 13 -11.85 -11.64 -17.49
N ARG A 14 -12.32 -11.29 -18.68
CA ARG A 14 -13.64 -10.66 -18.86
C ARG A 14 -14.42 -11.47 -19.89
N GLY A 15 -15.41 -12.23 -19.42
CA GLY A 15 -16.07 -13.21 -20.27
C GLY A 15 -15.09 -14.30 -20.69
N ALA A 16 -15.01 -14.57 -22.00
CA ALA A 16 -14.09 -15.56 -22.57
C ALA A 16 -12.67 -14.99 -22.83
N ASP A 17 -12.51 -13.66 -22.81
CA ASP A 17 -11.27 -13.02 -23.23
C ASP A 17 -10.28 -12.87 -22.06
N PRO A 18 -9.03 -13.34 -22.22
CA PRO A 18 -7.96 -13.13 -21.25
C PRO A 18 -7.32 -11.75 -21.43
N TYR A 19 -7.05 -11.07 -20.32
CA TYR A 19 -6.31 -9.82 -20.27
C TYR A 19 -5.23 -9.90 -19.20
N VAL A 20 -4.27 -8.98 -19.25
CA VAL A 20 -3.30 -8.75 -18.17
C VAL A 20 -3.30 -7.27 -17.82
N ARG A 21 -3.35 -6.98 -16.51
CA ARG A 21 -3.15 -5.63 -15.99
C ARG A 21 -1.69 -5.46 -15.64
N VAL A 22 -0.97 -4.68 -16.44
CA VAL A 22 0.40 -4.26 -16.16
C VAL A 22 0.37 -2.90 -15.49
N GLY A 23 1.19 -2.72 -14.46
CA GLY A 23 1.30 -1.43 -13.78
C GLY A 23 2.64 -1.26 -13.07
N VAL A 24 2.94 -0.01 -12.77
CA VAL A 24 4.13 0.40 -12.01
C VAL A 24 3.74 1.46 -10.99
N MET A 25 4.31 1.35 -9.80
CA MET A 25 4.32 2.38 -8.78
C MET A 25 5.76 2.90 -8.68
N THR A 26 5.96 4.20 -8.86
CA THR A 26 7.28 4.81 -8.74
C THR A 26 7.17 6.29 -8.38
N SER A 27 8.25 6.86 -7.85
CA SER A 27 8.38 8.28 -7.49
C SER A 27 8.78 9.18 -8.67
N ASP A 28 9.37 8.62 -9.73
CA ASP A 28 9.89 9.38 -10.88
C ASP A 28 9.77 8.59 -12.20
N ASP A 29 9.80 9.28 -13.34
CA ASP A 29 9.72 8.72 -14.70
C ASP A 29 8.64 7.62 -14.85
N VAL A 30 7.40 7.91 -14.44
CA VAL A 30 6.32 6.90 -14.41
C VAL A 30 6.06 6.26 -15.77
N LEU A 31 6.09 7.06 -16.84
CA LEU A 31 5.84 6.59 -18.20
C LEU A 31 7.03 5.78 -18.74
N GLY A 32 8.27 6.20 -18.50
CA GLY A 32 9.44 5.43 -18.92
C GLY A 32 9.56 4.12 -18.14
N CYS A 33 9.30 4.14 -16.83
CA CYS A 33 9.25 2.92 -16.01
C CYS A 33 8.15 1.95 -16.51
N TYR A 34 6.97 2.47 -16.85
CA TYR A 34 5.88 1.66 -17.40
C TYR A 34 6.28 1.05 -18.75
N ALA A 35 6.85 1.82 -19.67
CA ALA A 35 7.28 1.34 -20.98
C ALA A 35 8.33 0.22 -20.86
N ARG A 36 9.34 0.40 -19.99
CA ARG A 36 10.35 -0.64 -19.70
C ARG A 36 9.73 -1.90 -19.11
N MET A 37 8.80 -1.74 -18.16
CA MET A 37 8.09 -2.87 -17.55
C MET A 37 7.27 -3.63 -18.60
N LEU A 38 6.51 -2.92 -19.43
CA LEU A 38 5.68 -3.50 -20.47
C LEU A 38 6.53 -4.30 -21.47
N ALA A 39 7.63 -3.71 -21.96
CA ALA A 39 8.56 -4.39 -22.87
C ALA A 39 9.13 -5.69 -22.27
N GLN A 40 9.43 -5.71 -20.97
CA GLN A 40 9.96 -6.88 -20.28
C GLN A 40 8.94 -8.02 -20.14
N VAL A 41 7.65 -7.70 -20.04
CA VAL A 41 6.60 -8.69 -19.75
C VAL A 41 5.73 -9.03 -20.97
N ALA A 42 5.78 -8.24 -22.05
CA ALA A 42 4.91 -8.40 -23.20
C ALA A 42 4.95 -9.80 -23.82
N GLU A 43 6.14 -10.31 -24.14
CA GLU A 43 6.30 -11.65 -24.73
C GLU A 43 5.80 -12.75 -23.78
N ARG A 44 6.24 -12.71 -22.51
CA ARG A 44 5.88 -13.71 -21.50
C ARG A 44 4.37 -13.81 -21.27
N TRP A 45 3.65 -12.70 -21.37
CA TRP A 45 2.21 -12.63 -21.12
C TRP A 45 1.37 -12.57 -22.40
N GLY A 46 1.99 -12.70 -23.58
CA GLY A 46 1.28 -12.67 -24.87
C GLY A 46 0.56 -11.35 -25.13
N ILE A 47 1.13 -10.22 -24.70
CA ILE A 47 0.54 -8.89 -24.90
C ILE A 47 0.75 -8.49 -26.35
N VAL A 48 -0.32 -8.52 -27.13
CA VAL A 48 -0.33 -8.20 -28.56
C VAL A 48 -0.96 -6.83 -28.88
N ASP A 49 -1.74 -6.28 -27.94
CA ASP A 49 -2.39 -4.99 -28.05
C ASP A 49 -2.14 -4.17 -26.79
N ASP A 50 -1.34 -3.12 -26.94
CA ASP A 50 -1.01 -2.12 -25.91
C ASP A 50 -1.45 -0.69 -26.32
N THR A 51 -2.37 -0.59 -27.27
CA THR A 51 -2.79 0.69 -27.87
C THR A 51 -3.48 1.63 -26.89
N LEU A 52 -3.95 1.12 -25.74
CA LEU A 52 -4.55 1.91 -24.69
C LEU A 52 -3.48 2.63 -23.86
N PRO A 53 -3.50 3.96 -23.76
CA PRO A 53 -2.54 4.69 -22.95
C PRO A 53 -2.68 4.31 -21.47
N PRO A 54 -1.58 4.22 -20.72
CA PRO A 54 -1.61 3.89 -19.30
C PRO A 54 -2.35 4.97 -18.51
N ARG A 55 -3.14 4.54 -17.53
CA ARG A 55 -3.79 5.44 -16.57
C ARG A 55 -2.80 5.83 -15.50
N GLN A 56 -2.64 7.13 -15.28
CA GLN A 56 -1.78 7.67 -14.21
C GLN A 56 -2.63 8.16 -13.06
N LYS A 57 -2.24 7.83 -11.83
CA LYS A 57 -2.88 8.28 -10.60
C LYS A 57 -1.84 8.48 -9.51
N LEU A 58 -2.03 9.51 -8.69
CA LEU A 58 -1.28 9.68 -7.45
C LEU A 58 -1.77 8.65 -6.41
N LEU A 59 -0.84 8.09 -5.64
CA LEU A 59 -1.15 7.29 -4.46
C LEU A 59 -0.85 8.11 -3.20
N PRO A 60 -1.87 8.49 -2.40
CA PRO A 60 -1.66 9.27 -1.18
C PRO A 60 -1.20 8.35 -0.04
N LEU A 61 0.10 8.07 0.01
CA LEU A 61 0.73 7.12 0.94
C LEU A 61 0.90 7.67 2.38
N GLY A 62 -0.03 8.51 2.84
CA GLY A 62 -0.02 9.13 4.16
C GLY A 62 -1.29 9.92 4.41
N THR A 63 -1.71 10.00 5.68
CA THR A 63 -3.00 10.59 6.07
C THR A 63 -2.96 12.12 6.11
N ILE A 64 -4.08 12.76 5.81
CA ILE A 64 -4.25 14.20 6.07
C ILE A 64 -4.28 14.50 7.58
N ALA A 65 -4.04 15.75 7.96
CA ALA A 65 -3.96 16.14 9.37
C ALA A 65 -5.27 15.97 10.15
N ARG A 66 -6.42 16.08 9.47
CA ARG A 66 -7.74 15.91 10.04
C ARG A 66 -8.72 15.39 8.99
N THR A 67 -9.49 14.37 9.34
CA THR A 67 -10.42 13.66 8.45
C THR A 67 -11.90 14.00 8.71
N TYR A 68 -12.16 15.05 9.48
CA TYR A 68 -13.49 15.54 9.82
C TYR A 68 -13.52 17.08 9.96
N GLY A 69 -14.71 17.66 9.92
CA GLY A 69 -15.00 19.07 10.21
C GLY A 69 -16.51 19.27 10.38
N ASP A 70 -16.96 20.51 10.53
CA ASP A 70 -18.40 20.80 10.58
C ASP A 70 -19.07 20.29 9.30
N ARG A 71 -20.00 19.35 9.46
CA ARG A 71 -20.75 18.70 8.38
C ARG A 71 -19.86 18.06 7.31
N LEU A 72 -18.64 17.64 7.68
CA LEU A 72 -17.64 17.10 6.77
C LEU A 72 -16.98 15.85 7.37
N LEU A 73 -16.93 14.78 6.57
CA LEU A 73 -16.10 13.59 6.80
C LEU A 73 -15.31 13.31 5.53
N VAL A 74 -14.04 12.95 5.67
CA VAL A 74 -13.14 12.62 4.55
C VAL A 74 -12.76 11.14 4.64
N VAL A 75 -12.92 10.40 3.55
CA VAL A 75 -12.76 8.93 3.50
C VAL A 75 -11.76 8.49 2.42
N GLY A 76 -11.29 7.24 2.51
CA GLY A 76 -10.47 6.60 1.49
C GLY A 76 -9.25 7.40 1.06
N ASP A 77 -8.97 7.41 -0.25
CA ASP A 77 -7.83 8.11 -0.83
C ASP A 77 -7.83 9.62 -0.51
N ALA A 78 -9.01 10.27 -0.41
CA ALA A 78 -9.10 11.69 -0.07
C ALA A 78 -8.60 11.99 1.35
N ALA A 79 -8.73 11.01 2.26
CA ALA A 79 -8.19 11.08 3.62
C ALA A 79 -6.73 10.59 3.71
N GLY A 80 -6.16 10.12 2.60
CA GLY A 80 -4.84 9.47 2.58
C GLY A 80 -4.83 8.09 3.23
N LEU A 81 -5.99 7.43 3.31
CA LEU A 81 -6.13 6.10 3.91
C LEU A 81 -5.75 5.01 2.91
N VAL A 82 -4.45 4.90 2.64
CA VAL A 82 -3.85 3.93 1.72
C VAL A 82 -2.65 3.28 2.39
N LYS A 83 -2.49 1.96 2.26
CA LYS A 83 -1.34 1.23 2.83
C LYS A 83 -0.01 1.79 2.28
N PRO A 84 0.88 2.39 3.10
CA PRO A 84 2.16 2.92 2.60
C PRO A 84 3.07 1.86 1.96
N THR A 85 2.89 0.59 2.33
CA THR A 85 3.66 -0.54 1.83
C THR A 85 3.32 -0.94 0.40
N THR A 86 2.02 -1.05 0.07
CA THR A 86 1.57 -1.62 -1.21
C THR A 86 0.81 -0.65 -2.10
N GLY A 87 0.48 0.55 -1.61
CA GLY A 87 -0.43 1.46 -2.30
C GLY A 87 -1.89 0.95 -2.35
N GLY A 88 -2.21 -0.14 -1.64
CA GLY A 88 -3.56 -0.71 -1.62
C GLY A 88 -4.51 0.10 -0.75
N GLY A 89 -5.52 0.72 -1.36
CA GLY A 89 -6.51 1.57 -0.67
C GLY A 89 -7.93 1.00 -0.57
N ILE A 90 -8.28 -0.05 -1.34
CA ILE A 90 -9.69 -0.54 -1.44
C ILE A 90 -10.26 -0.91 -0.07
N TYR A 91 -9.56 -1.76 0.70
CA TYR A 91 -10.04 -2.18 2.02
C TYR A 91 -10.14 -0.99 2.99
N TYR A 92 -9.16 -0.09 3.01
CA TYR A 92 -9.16 1.09 3.88
C TYR A 92 -10.26 2.09 3.48
N SER A 93 -10.55 2.21 2.18
CA SER A 93 -11.66 3.03 1.65
C SER A 93 -13.02 2.48 2.04
N ILE A 94 -13.22 1.16 1.95
CA ILE A 94 -14.46 0.51 2.39
C ILE A 94 -14.64 0.68 3.90
N LEU A 95 -13.58 0.42 4.68
CA LEU A 95 -13.61 0.55 6.14
C LEU A 95 -13.95 1.98 6.57
N SER A 96 -13.23 2.97 6.06
CA SER A 96 -13.48 4.38 6.37
C SER A 96 -14.84 4.84 5.89
N GLY A 97 -15.30 4.41 4.71
CA GLY A 97 -16.65 4.69 4.24
C GLY A 97 -17.74 4.13 5.16
N ALA A 98 -17.58 2.91 5.65
CA ALA A 98 -18.53 2.30 6.58
C ALA A 98 -18.59 3.05 7.92
N LEU A 99 -17.44 3.39 8.51
CA LEU A 99 -17.36 4.16 9.74
C LEU A 99 -17.95 5.56 9.58
N ALA A 100 -17.67 6.23 8.46
CA ALA A 100 -18.23 7.54 8.16
C ALA A 100 -19.76 7.48 8.00
N ALA A 101 -20.29 6.42 7.37
CA ALA A 101 -21.73 6.22 7.22
C ALA A 101 -22.41 5.99 8.57
N GLU A 102 -21.81 5.19 9.46
CA GLU A 102 -22.33 4.94 10.80
C GLU A 102 -22.43 6.24 11.61
N ILE A 103 -21.31 6.96 11.70
CA ILE A 103 -21.19 8.17 12.53
C ILE A 103 -21.97 9.34 11.93
N GLY A 104 -21.94 9.48 10.60
CA GLY A 104 -22.75 10.47 9.89
C GLY A 104 -24.25 10.21 10.04
N SER A 105 -24.69 8.95 10.02
CA SER A 105 -26.10 8.58 10.23
C SER A 105 -26.55 8.87 11.66
N ASP A 106 -25.74 8.58 12.67
CA ASP A 106 -26.05 8.96 14.06
C ASP A 106 -26.13 10.49 14.23
N GLY A 107 -25.15 11.21 13.67
CA GLY A 107 -25.12 12.67 13.68
C GLY A 107 -26.35 13.30 13.03
N LEU A 108 -26.81 12.76 11.89
CA LEU A 108 -28.03 13.20 11.22
C LEU A 108 -29.29 12.98 12.07
N LYS A 109 -29.39 11.85 12.78
CA LYS A 109 -30.56 11.53 13.63
C LYS A 109 -30.67 12.44 14.85
N HIS A 110 -29.54 12.88 15.39
CA HIS A 110 -29.48 13.65 16.63
C HIS A 110 -29.16 15.15 16.42
N ASP A 111 -29.11 15.61 15.17
CA ASP A 111 -28.69 16.97 14.79
C ASP A 111 -27.33 17.38 15.37
N ARG A 112 -26.38 16.43 15.35
CA ARG A 112 -25.00 16.57 15.86
C ARG A 112 -24.00 16.38 14.73
N LEU A 113 -23.86 17.41 13.90
CA LEU A 113 -22.95 17.43 12.75
C LEU A 113 -21.83 18.47 12.90
N ASP A 114 -21.62 19.02 14.08
CA ASP A 114 -20.45 19.82 14.40
C ASP A 114 -19.18 18.94 14.43
N GLY A 115 -18.03 19.57 14.25
CA GLY A 115 -16.75 18.87 14.20
C GLY A 115 -16.40 18.10 15.48
N ALA A 116 -16.85 18.55 16.66
CA ALA A 116 -16.56 17.83 17.90
C ALA A 116 -17.34 16.50 17.95
N SER A 117 -18.60 16.51 17.53
CA SER A 117 -19.40 15.29 17.37
C SER A 117 -18.81 14.34 16.33
N LEU A 118 -18.35 14.88 15.19
CA LEU A 118 -17.80 14.09 14.09
C LEU A 118 -16.35 13.60 14.31
N ALA A 119 -15.65 14.10 15.34
CA ALA A 119 -14.30 13.65 15.71
C ALA A 119 -14.25 12.15 16.05
N ALA A 120 -15.39 11.57 16.48
CA ALA A 120 -15.53 10.14 16.71
C ALA A 120 -15.16 9.29 15.48
N TYR A 121 -15.37 9.81 14.26
CA TYR A 121 -15.00 9.10 13.03
C TYR A 121 -13.49 8.92 12.91
N GLU A 122 -12.74 9.97 13.20
CA GLU A 122 -11.28 9.89 13.15
C GLU A 122 -10.74 8.93 14.21
N HIS A 123 -11.29 8.98 15.42
CA HIS A 123 -10.92 8.03 16.46
C HIS A 123 -11.20 6.58 16.03
N ALA A 124 -12.38 6.31 15.48
CA ALA A 124 -12.78 4.96 15.09
C ALA A 124 -11.90 4.34 14.00
N TRP A 125 -11.51 5.12 12.98
CA TRP A 125 -10.60 4.57 11.96
C TRP A 125 -9.16 4.47 12.50
N ARG A 126 -8.71 5.40 13.35
CA ARG A 126 -7.38 5.35 13.97
C ARG A 126 -7.23 4.12 14.86
N ASP A 127 -8.22 3.80 15.68
CA ASP A 127 -8.22 2.59 16.51
C ASP A 127 -8.04 1.33 15.67
N GLN A 128 -8.54 1.36 14.43
CA GLN A 128 -8.38 0.25 13.52
C GLN A 128 -7.10 0.31 12.70
N LEU A 129 -6.53 1.46 12.33
CA LEU A 129 -5.47 1.54 11.32
C LEU A 129 -4.18 2.25 11.75
N ALA A 130 -4.17 2.99 12.86
CA ALA A 130 -3.00 3.80 13.28
C ALA A 130 -1.74 2.93 13.45
N ASP A 131 -1.87 1.81 14.16
CA ASP A 131 -0.78 0.84 14.35
C ASP A 131 -0.23 0.26 13.04
N GLU A 132 -1.07 0.19 12.00
CA GLU A 132 -0.63 -0.22 10.66
C GLU A 132 0.18 0.88 9.99
N PHE A 133 -0.26 2.15 10.05
CA PHE A 133 0.51 3.27 9.53
C PHE A 133 1.86 3.41 10.25
N ASP A 134 1.87 3.30 11.59
CA ASP A 134 3.07 3.41 12.42
C ASP A 134 4.12 2.34 12.09
N ALA A 135 3.69 1.15 11.64
CA ALA A 135 4.61 0.11 11.16
C ALA A 135 5.00 0.30 9.69
N GLN A 136 4.03 0.65 8.84
CA GLN A 136 4.21 0.70 7.39
C GLN A 136 5.05 1.89 6.92
N HIS A 137 4.97 3.05 7.57
CA HIS A 137 5.76 4.23 7.22
C HIS A 137 7.27 4.03 7.44
N PRO A 138 7.75 3.57 8.61
CA PRO A 138 9.16 3.26 8.79
C PRO A 138 9.66 2.18 7.83
N LEU A 139 8.88 1.12 7.59
CA LEU A 139 9.25 0.10 6.61
C LEU A 139 9.45 0.74 5.22
N ARG A 140 8.53 1.59 4.77
CA ARG A 140 8.66 2.27 3.48
C ARG A 140 9.94 3.10 3.41
N ALA A 141 10.23 3.88 4.45
CA ALA A 141 11.42 4.73 4.51
C ALA A 141 12.73 3.94 4.50
N VAL A 142 12.71 2.70 5.01
CA VAL A 142 13.83 1.77 4.97
C VAL A 142 13.95 1.14 3.58
N VAL A 143 12.86 0.58 3.05
CA VAL A 143 12.85 -0.12 1.75
C VAL A 143 13.17 0.80 0.58
N SER A 144 12.80 2.08 0.64
CA SER A 144 13.14 3.08 -0.39
C SER A 144 14.64 3.38 -0.47
N ARG A 145 15.46 2.89 0.47
CA ARG A 145 16.91 3.07 0.49
C ARG A 145 17.68 1.80 0.16
N LEU A 146 17.00 0.70 -0.12
CA LEU A 146 17.65 -0.55 -0.49
C LEU A 146 18.13 -0.47 -1.93
N THR A 147 19.32 -1.01 -2.16
CA THR A 147 19.84 -1.24 -3.51
C THR A 147 19.23 -2.51 -4.11
N ASP A 148 19.40 -2.70 -5.43
CA ASP A 148 19.00 -3.94 -6.08
C ASP A 148 19.72 -5.16 -5.46
N GLU A 149 21.00 -5.01 -5.05
CA GLU A 149 21.77 -6.05 -4.35
C GLU A 149 21.17 -6.39 -2.97
N ASP A 150 20.75 -5.39 -2.19
CA ASP A 150 20.10 -5.63 -0.90
C ASP A 150 18.76 -6.37 -1.06
N ILE A 151 18.02 -6.05 -2.14
CA ILE A 151 16.76 -6.70 -2.48
C ILE A 151 17.01 -8.16 -2.88
N ASP A 152 18.02 -8.42 -3.70
CA ASP A 152 18.41 -9.78 -4.11
C ASP A 152 18.81 -10.64 -2.90
N GLU A 153 19.60 -10.09 -1.97
CA GLU A 153 19.95 -10.80 -0.73
C GLU A 153 18.73 -11.10 0.16
N LEU A 154 17.73 -10.20 0.20
CA LEU A 154 16.47 -10.48 0.88
C LEU A 154 15.71 -11.65 0.24
N PHE A 155 15.74 -11.76 -1.10
CA PHE A 155 15.15 -12.90 -1.81
C PHE A 155 15.90 -14.20 -1.54
N ASP A 156 17.23 -14.18 -1.47
CA ASP A 156 18.02 -15.36 -1.13
C ASP A 156 17.80 -15.81 0.32
N LEU A 157 17.64 -14.85 1.25
CA LEU A 157 17.25 -15.14 2.62
C LEU A 157 15.83 -15.74 2.71
N ALA A 158 14.92 -15.35 1.80
CA ALA A 158 13.61 -15.98 1.69
C ALA A 158 13.69 -17.40 1.12
N ARG A 159 14.53 -17.64 0.10
CA ARG A 159 14.72 -18.98 -0.51
C ARG A 159 15.33 -20.00 0.44
N THR A 160 16.19 -19.57 1.34
CA THR A 160 16.85 -20.40 2.36
C THR A 160 15.96 -20.65 3.60
N ASP A 161 14.66 -20.38 3.49
CA ASP A 161 13.67 -20.45 4.58
C ASP A 161 14.02 -19.58 5.81
N GLY A 162 14.89 -18.57 5.67
CA GLY A 162 15.21 -17.64 6.76
C GLY A 162 14.07 -16.67 7.07
N ILE A 163 13.37 -16.19 6.04
CA ILE A 163 12.23 -15.26 6.18
C ILE A 163 10.87 -15.96 6.01
N MET A 164 10.79 -17.02 5.20
CA MET A 164 9.50 -17.64 4.85
C MET A 164 8.69 -18.18 6.03
N PRO A 165 9.29 -18.77 7.08
CA PRO A 165 8.55 -19.13 8.31
C PRO A 165 7.91 -17.93 9.00
N ILE A 166 8.59 -16.78 9.00
CA ILE A 166 8.05 -15.52 9.52
C ILE A 166 6.84 -15.11 8.68
N VAL A 167 7.01 -15.03 7.36
CA VAL A 167 5.95 -14.66 6.42
C VAL A 167 4.72 -15.55 6.60
N ARG A 168 4.88 -16.87 6.60
CA ARG A 168 3.76 -17.82 6.77
C ARG A 168 3.01 -17.61 8.09
N LYS A 169 3.70 -17.23 9.17
CA LYS A 169 3.09 -17.01 10.48
C LYS A 169 2.36 -15.67 10.57
N THR A 170 2.95 -14.60 10.04
CA THR A 170 2.53 -13.22 10.32
C THR A 170 1.82 -12.52 9.17
N VAL A 171 1.95 -12.99 7.92
CA VAL A 171 1.38 -12.29 6.76
C VAL A 171 -0.14 -12.26 6.84
N ARG A 172 -0.72 -11.08 6.70
CA ARG A 172 -2.15 -10.86 6.54
C ARG A 172 -2.35 -9.79 5.49
N PHE A 173 -3.27 -10.01 4.54
CA PHE A 173 -3.39 -9.16 3.35
C PHE A 173 -3.71 -7.67 3.65
N ASN A 174 -4.42 -7.41 4.75
CA ASN A 174 -4.80 -6.06 5.16
C ASN A 174 -4.08 -5.56 6.42
N ARG A 175 -3.23 -6.41 7.02
CA ARG A 175 -2.58 -6.16 8.31
C ARG A 175 -1.11 -6.55 8.22
N HIS A 176 -0.23 -5.57 8.06
CA HIS A 176 1.19 -5.79 7.79
C HIS A 176 2.05 -5.61 9.04
N ARG A 177 1.52 -4.96 10.09
CA ARG A 177 2.25 -4.67 11.34
C ARG A 177 3.05 -5.86 11.87
N ASP A 178 2.40 -7.00 12.06
CA ASP A 178 3.04 -8.18 12.67
C ASP A 178 4.20 -8.72 11.83
N LEU A 179 4.05 -8.71 10.50
CA LEU A 179 5.11 -9.09 9.58
C LEU A 179 6.28 -8.12 9.66
N ILE A 180 6.00 -6.81 9.60
CA ILE A 180 7.02 -5.75 9.67
C ILE A 180 7.80 -5.88 10.97
N GLN A 181 7.11 -5.98 12.11
CA GLN A 181 7.74 -6.11 13.40
C GLN A 181 8.58 -7.39 13.53
N ALA A 182 8.11 -8.51 12.96
CA ALA A 182 8.86 -9.75 12.97
C ALA A 182 10.13 -9.66 12.10
N LEU A 183 10.05 -9.04 10.92
CA LEU A 183 11.22 -8.78 10.07
C LEU A 183 12.25 -7.89 10.76
N PHE A 184 11.81 -6.81 11.41
CA PHE A 184 12.70 -5.92 12.16
C PHE A 184 13.33 -6.59 13.39
N ARG A 185 12.72 -7.66 13.94
CA ARG A 185 13.29 -8.44 15.04
C ARG A 185 14.18 -9.60 14.57
N HIS A 186 14.07 -10.02 13.32
CA HIS A 186 14.86 -11.12 12.77
C HIS A 186 16.26 -10.62 12.38
N ALA A 187 17.30 -11.06 13.08
CA ALA A 187 18.64 -10.48 12.97
C ALA A 187 19.22 -10.47 11.52
N PRO A 188 19.12 -11.55 10.73
CA PRO A 188 19.55 -11.51 9.33
C PRO A 188 18.78 -10.49 8.49
N ALA A 189 17.44 -10.47 8.59
CA ALA A 189 16.61 -9.53 7.84
C ALA A 189 16.86 -8.08 8.27
N ARG A 190 16.96 -7.82 9.57
CA ARG A 190 17.29 -6.50 10.13
C ARG A 190 18.64 -5.99 9.61
N LYS A 191 19.66 -6.85 9.57
CA LYS A 191 20.99 -6.46 9.07
C LYS A 191 20.92 -5.98 7.62
N LEU A 192 20.15 -6.66 6.76
CA LEU A 192 19.94 -6.25 5.37
C LEU A 192 19.14 -4.96 5.28
N LEU A 193 18.00 -4.90 5.95
CA LEU A 193 17.08 -3.75 5.92
C LEU A 193 17.76 -2.45 6.33
N PHE A 194 18.62 -2.47 7.35
CA PHE A 194 19.28 -1.27 7.87
C PHE A 194 20.70 -1.06 7.36
N ARG A 195 21.16 -1.84 6.36
CA ARG A 195 22.53 -1.74 5.84
C ARG A 195 22.86 -0.34 5.33
N SER A 196 21.93 0.28 4.62
CA SER A 196 22.08 1.65 4.07
C SER A 196 22.07 2.76 5.12
N PHE A 197 21.80 2.46 6.39
CA PHE A 197 21.84 3.41 7.50
C PHE A 197 23.13 3.30 8.33
N ALA A 198 24.01 2.34 8.02
CA ALA A 198 25.30 2.15 8.70
C ALA A 198 26.48 2.86 8.00
N LEU A 199 26.18 3.61 6.94
CA LEU A 199 27.10 4.46 6.17
C LEU A 199 26.82 5.94 6.47
#